data_AF-A0A9X8DYV5-F1
#
_entry.id   AF-A0A9X8DYV5-F1
#
_cell.length_a   1.000
_cell.length_b   1.000
_cell.length_c   1.000
_cell.angle_alpha   90.00
_cell.angle_beta   90.00
_cell.angle_gamma   90.00
#
_symmetry.space_group_name_H-M   'P 1'
#
loop_
_entity.id
_entity.type
_entity.pdbx_description
1 polymer ?
#
loop_
_entity_poly.entity_id
_entity_poly.type
_entity_poly.pdbx_seq_one_letter_code
_entity_poly.pdbx_strand_id
1 'polypeptide(L)'
;MHVSWPFEEHRDFGVLKLSLASLMHHSDYLRSKLPANHAVLQTSVFRDDDMMSRLKSLVRSSSATLKPTGLPPYVEIYRQLELQQTTLKTLSSEVVANIRRILDEKELTTCTVTPAYIDKLFSSIVECLSDGSVRAEPVATGPQRSRRQHMLYAWGGRLHKLPETFVFPSVDTATSWALWWLGKNNKVPYKTIDPDDLATKKQHRILSEWRYIMNILWQYYVTENRTTEPIESTEEAIVEAFECTMHALDPVPDRTPNKRERRFGQLMVVTVARIMREMNGAKT
;
A
#
# COMPACT_ATOMS: atom_id res chain seq x y z
N MET A 1 5.10 21.93 -12.60
CA MET A 1 5.43 20.63 -11.99
C MET A 1 6.60 20.04 -12.75
N HIS A 2 7.83 20.18 -12.25
CA HIS A 2 8.97 19.43 -12.79
C HIS A 2 9.53 18.61 -11.63
N VAL A 3 9.42 17.29 -11.75
CA VAL A 3 10.15 16.35 -10.91
C VAL A 3 11.33 15.92 -11.77
N SER A 4 12.50 16.53 -11.56
CA SER A 4 13.70 16.21 -12.33
C SER A 4 14.36 14.96 -11.77
N TRP A 5 14.26 13.86 -12.52
CA TRP A 5 15.19 12.73 -12.48
C TRP A 5 15.63 12.45 -13.93
N PRO A 6 16.88 12.02 -14.18
CA PRO A 6 17.52 12.05 -15.49
C PRO A 6 17.13 10.86 -16.37
N PHE A 7 15.83 10.55 -16.45
CA PHE A 7 15.28 9.55 -17.37
C PHE A 7 13.90 10.05 -17.82
N GLU A 8 13.93 11.04 -18.71
CA GLU A 8 12.76 11.49 -19.47
C GLU A 8 12.54 10.55 -20.65
N GLU A 9 11.61 9.61 -20.53
CA GLU A 9 10.67 9.22 -21.59
C GLU A 9 9.64 8.22 -21.05
N HIS A 10 8.46 8.18 -21.67
CA HIS A 10 7.25 7.38 -21.34
C HIS A 10 6.21 8.05 -20.42
N ARG A 11 5.12 8.48 -21.08
CA ARG A 11 3.90 9.09 -20.51
C ARG A 11 3.16 8.18 -19.51
N ASP A 12 3.38 6.86 -19.55
CA ASP A 12 2.68 5.88 -18.72
C ASP A 12 3.14 5.85 -17.25
N PHE A 13 4.35 6.36 -16.96
CA PHE A 13 4.84 6.43 -15.58
C PHE A 13 4.06 7.44 -14.72
N GLY A 14 3.29 8.36 -15.31
CA GLY A 14 2.52 9.35 -14.56
C GLY A 14 1.50 8.71 -13.62
N VAL A 15 0.76 7.71 -14.10
CA VAL A 15 -0.26 7.01 -13.30
C VAL A 15 0.39 6.12 -12.25
N LEU A 16 1.46 5.39 -12.58
CA LEU A 16 2.20 4.60 -11.60
C LEU A 16 2.79 5.45 -10.48
N LYS A 17 3.33 6.64 -10.80
CA LYS A 17 3.82 7.60 -9.80
C LYS A 17 2.72 8.02 -8.82
N LEU A 18 1.53 8.31 -9.33
CA LEU A 18 0.37 8.68 -8.52
C LEU A 18 -0.12 7.49 -7.67
N SER A 19 -0.23 6.30 -8.26
CA SER A 19 -0.61 5.08 -7.56
C SER A 19 0.35 4.74 -6.43
N LEU A 20 1.66 4.85 -6.66
CA LEU A 20 2.67 4.65 -5.63
C LEU A 20 2.50 5.67 -4.50
N ALA A 21 2.41 6.97 -4.81
CA ALA A 21 2.20 8.01 -3.82
C ALA A 21 0.93 7.78 -2.98
N SER A 22 -0.16 7.33 -3.61
CA SER A 22 -1.40 6.97 -2.90
C SER A 22 -1.20 5.78 -1.97
N LEU A 23 -0.54 4.71 -2.44
CA LEU A 23 -0.23 3.53 -1.65
C LEU A 23 0.63 3.87 -0.43
N MET A 24 1.63 4.73 -0.62
CA MET A 24 2.52 5.22 0.43
C MET A 24 1.76 6.04 1.48
N HIS A 25 0.95 6.99 1.01
CA HIS A 25 0.17 7.89 1.86
C HIS A 25 -0.84 7.13 2.71
N HIS A 26 -1.49 6.11 2.15
CA HIS A 26 -2.49 5.29 2.84
C HIS A 26 -1.92 4.02 3.48
N SER A 27 -0.61 3.83 3.49
CA SER A 27 0.03 2.61 3.99
C SER A 27 -0.36 2.27 5.44
N ASP A 28 -0.38 3.26 6.32
CA ASP A 28 -0.73 3.08 7.73
C ASP A 28 -2.23 2.75 7.90
N TYR A 29 -3.08 3.37 7.10
CA TYR A 29 -4.51 3.05 7.04
C TYR A 29 -4.74 1.60 6.59
N LEU A 30 -4.07 1.16 5.51
CA LEU A 30 -4.18 -0.19 4.98
C LEU A 30 -3.71 -1.23 6.01
N ARG A 31 -2.61 -0.97 6.74
CA ARG A 31 -2.13 -1.85 7.82
C ARG A 31 -3.14 -1.96 8.98
N SER A 32 -3.84 -0.87 9.29
CA SER A 32 -4.81 -0.85 10.40
C SER A 32 -6.15 -1.53 10.07
N LYS A 33 -6.57 -1.51 8.80
CA LYS A 33 -7.90 -1.98 8.38
C LYS A 33 -7.90 -3.35 7.71
N LEU A 34 -6.80 -3.73 7.06
CA LEU A 34 -6.73 -5.02 6.38
C LEU A 34 -6.32 -6.14 7.35
N PRO A 35 -6.87 -7.35 7.19
CA PRO A 35 -6.40 -8.53 7.92
C PRO A 35 -4.91 -8.78 7.69
N ALA A 36 -4.20 -9.27 8.72
CA ALA A 36 -2.75 -9.51 8.64
C ALA A 36 -2.31 -10.52 7.55
N ASN A 37 -3.23 -11.38 7.11
CA ASN A 37 -3.05 -12.38 6.05
C ASN A 37 -3.48 -11.87 4.65
N HIS A 38 -3.91 -10.61 4.53
CA HIS A 38 -4.34 -10.04 3.26
C HIS A 38 -3.20 -10.00 2.23
N ALA A 39 -3.50 -10.30 0.97
CA ALA A 39 -2.51 -10.43 -0.12
C ALA A 39 -1.67 -9.17 -0.33
N VAL A 40 -2.29 -7.98 -0.29
CA VAL A 40 -1.59 -6.68 -0.41
C VAL A 40 -0.51 -6.51 0.67
N LEU A 41 -0.72 -7.03 1.87
CA LEU A 41 0.27 -6.96 2.96
C LEU A 41 1.36 -8.02 2.85
N GLN A 42 1.36 -8.84 1.79
CA GLN A 42 2.42 -9.82 1.50
C GLN A 42 3.34 -9.35 0.36
N THR A 43 2.99 -8.29 -0.35
CA THR A 43 3.81 -7.75 -1.44
C THR A 43 5.08 -7.09 -0.89
N SER A 44 6.10 -6.98 -1.74
CA SER A 44 7.44 -6.46 -1.36
C SER A 44 7.37 -5.14 -0.58
N VAL A 45 6.58 -4.17 -1.07
CA VAL A 45 6.43 -2.84 -0.48
C VAL A 45 5.93 -2.88 0.98
N PHE A 46 5.03 -3.79 1.34
CA PHE A 46 4.47 -3.88 2.70
C PHE A 46 5.20 -4.87 3.62
N ARG A 47 6.07 -5.69 3.04
CA ARG A 47 6.81 -6.76 3.70
C ARG A 47 8.12 -6.28 4.33
N ASP A 48 8.73 -5.29 3.71
CA ASP A 48 9.95 -4.64 4.19
C ASP A 48 9.64 -3.20 4.63
N ASP A 49 9.70 -2.97 5.94
CA ASP A 49 9.45 -1.67 6.54
C ASP A 49 10.58 -0.64 6.23
N ASP A 50 11.80 -1.11 5.98
CA ASP A 50 12.92 -0.25 5.55
C ASP A 50 12.68 0.25 4.11
N MET A 51 12.26 -0.65 3.22
CA MET A 51 11.88 -0.31 1.85
C MET A 51 10.73 0.70 1.82
N MET A 52 9.68 0.47 2.62
CA MET A 52 8.57 1.43 2.76
C MET A 52 9.08 2.80 3.25
N SER A 53 9.96 2.83 4.25
CA SER A 53 10.51 4.08 4.79
C SER A 53 11.35 4.84 3.76
N ARG A 54 12.20 4.13 3.01
CA ARG A 54 12.98 4.69 1.90
C ARG A 54 12.06 5.27 0.82
N LEU A 55 11.05 4.52 0.41
CA LEU A 55 10.07 4.98 -0.57
C LEU A 55 9.29 6.21 -0.07
N LYS A 56 8.88 6.25 1.21
CA LYS A 56 8.19 7.42 1.81
C LYS A 56 9.05 8.66 1.71
N SER A 57 10.37 8.52 1.90
CA SER A 57 11.32 9.65 1.80
C SER A 57 11.49 10.20 0.37
N LEU A 58 11.23 9.37 -0.65
CA LEU A 58 11.34 9.72 -2.06
C LEU A 58 10.06 10.41 -2.59
N VAL A 59 8.91 10.10 -2.00
CA VAL A 59 7.63 10.74 -2.35
C VAL A 59 7.55 12.12 -1.69
N ARG A 60 8.11 13.13 -2.38
CA ARG A 60 8.11 14.53 -1.94
C ARG A 60 7.22 15.39 -2.82
N SER A 61 6.56 16.36 -2.21
CA SER A 61 5.88 17.45 -2.92
C SER A 61 6.81 18.66 -2.96
N SER A 62 6.87 19.34 -4.11
CA SER A 62 7.55 20.65 -4.23
C SER A 62 6.69 21.81 -3.76
N SER A 63 5.43 21.56 -3.40
CA SER A 63 4.50 22.57 -2.90
C SER A 63 4.32 22.44 -1.39
N ALA A 64 4.35 23.58 -0.70
CA ALA A 64 4.05 23.66 0.73
C ALA A 64 2.56 23.38 1.04
N THR A 65 1.66 23.53 0.07
CA THR A 65 0.22 23.38 0.25
C THR A 65 -0.32 22.02 -0.18
N LEU A 66 0.31 21.38 -1.19
CA LEU A 66 -0.17 20.11 -1.74
C LEU A 66 0.56 18.93 -1.11
N LYS A 67 -0.19 18.04 -0.48
CA LYS A 67 0.32 16.75 0.02
C LYS A 67 0.42 15.74 -1.12
N PRO A 68 1.47 14.89 -1.18
CA PRO A 68 1.62 13.89 -2.22
C PRO A 68 0.73 12.66 -1.92
N THR A 69 -0.58 12.83 -2.06
CA THR A 69 -1.60 11.80 -1.78
C THR A 69 -1.81 10.83 -2.94
N GLY A 70 -1.15 11.06 -4.08
CA GLY A 70 -1.39 10.32 -5.31
C GLY A 70 -2.67 10.72 -6.05
N LEU A 71 -3.43 11.70 -5.54
CA LEU A 71 -4.53 12.29 -6.28
C LEU A 71 -3.99 13.31 -7.28
N PRO A 72 -4.53 13.37 -8.51
CA PRO A 72 -4.18 14.42 -9.45
C PRO A 72 -4.39 15.82 -8.84
N PRO A 73 -3.49 16.79 -9.07
CA PRO A 73 -3.55 18.11 -8.44
C PRO A 73 -4.88 18.84 -8.66
N TYR A 74 -5.48 18.68 -9.83
CA TYR A 74 -6.74 19.36 -10.16
C TYR A 74 -7.88 18.96 -9.22
N VAL A 75 -7.89 17.71 -8.70
CA VAL A 75 -8.92 17.24 -7.76
C VAL A 75 -8.83 18.02 -6.46
N GLU A 76 -7.63 18.21 -5.94
CA GLU A 76 -7.40 18.99 -4.72
C GLU A 76 -7.69 20.49 -4.94
N ILE A 77 -7.35 21.01 -6.12
CA ILE A 77 -7.68 22.39 -6.49
C ILE A 77 -9.21 22.59 -6.54
N TYR A 78 -9.96 21.68 -7.15
CA TYR A 78 -11.43 21.77 -7.16
C TYR A 78 -12.03 21.67 -5.76
N ARG A 79 -11.49 20.77 -4.91
CA ARG A 79 -11.91 20.67 -3.51
C ARG A 79 -11.69 21.98 -2.75
N GLN A 80 -10.55 22.64 -2.97
CA GLN A 80 -10.25 23.94 -2.38
C GLN A 80 -11.18 25.04 -2.91
N LEU A 81 -11.49 25.04 -4.21
CA LEU A 81 -12.43 26.00 -4.80
C LEU A 81 -13.86 25.83 -4.24
N GLU A 82 -14.33 24.60 -4.07
CA GLU A 82 -15.65 24.32 -3.49
C GLU A 82 -15.71 24.75 -2.02
N LEU A 83 -14.65 24.49 -1.26
CA LEU A 83 -14.51 24.96 0.12
C LEU A 83 -14.51 26.49 0.19
N GLN A 84 -13.75 27.17 -0.67
CA GLN A 84 -13.73 28.63 -0.75
C GLN A 84 -15.11 29.20 -1.10
N GLN A 85 -15.80 28.60 -2.08
CA GLN A 85 -17.13 29.04 -2.49
C GLN A 85 -18.15 28.90 -1.33
N THR A 86 -18.07 27.79 -0.58
CA THR A 86 -18.93 27.56 0.59
C THR A 86 -18.63 28.55 1.71
N THR A 87 -17.35 28.82 1.95
CA THR A 87 -16.90 29.81 2.95
C THR A 87 -17.39 31.20 2.58
N LEU A 88 -17.26 31.63 1.32
CA LEU A 88 -17.76 32.94 0.86
C LEU A 88 -19.29 33.08 0.96
N LYS A 89 -20.04 32.02 0.64
CA LYS A 89 -21.50 31.99 0.86
C LYS A 89 -21.85 32.15 2.33
N THR A 90 -21.12 31.47 3.22
CA THR A 90 -21.35 31.56 4.67
C THR A 90 -21.01 32.96 5.18
N LEU A 91 -19.83 33.49 4.84
CA LEU A 91 -19.40 34.84 5.21
C LEU A 91 -20.36 35.92 4.71
N SER A 92 -20.79 35.85 3.44
CA SER A 92 -21.77 36.81 2.92
C SER A 92 -23.10 36.75 3.67
N SER A 93 -23.57 35.55 4.03
CA SER A 93 -24.80 35.38 4.81
C SER A 93 -24.67 35.92 6.24
N GLU A 94 -23.52 35.71 6.89
CA GLU A 94 -23.23 36.23 8.23
C GLU A 94 -23.09 37.75 8.23
N VAL A 95 -22.40 38.33 7.24
CA VAL A 95 -22.28 39.78 7.09
C VAL A 95 -23.66 40.42 6.89
N VAL A 96 -24.49 39.86 6.00
CA VAL A 96 -25.86 40.37 5.79
C VAL A 96 -26.71 40.20 7.05
N ALA A 97 -26.62 39.07 7.74
CA ALA A 97 -27.34 38.83 8.98
C ALA A 97 -26.91 39.81 10.09
N ASN A 98 -25.61 40.08 10.21
CA ASN A 98 -25.09 41.03 11.19
C ASN A 98 -25.43 42.48 10.85
N ILE A 99 -25.38 42.88 9.58
CA ILE A 99 -25.84 44.20 9.14
C ILE A 99 -27.33 44.37 9.46
N ARG A 100 -28.17 43.37 9.15
CA ARG A 100 -29.60 43.39 9.50
C ARG A 100 -29.81 43.49 11.01
N ARG A 101 -29.15 42.65 11.80
CA ARG A 101 -29.21 42.71 13.27
C ARG A 101 -28.83 44.09 13.82
N ILE A 102 -27.78 44.70 13.29
CA ILE A 102 -27.33 46.02 13.76
C ILE A 102 -28.28 47.14 13.32
N LEU A 103 -28.87 47.04 12.12
CA LEU A 103 -29.93 47.96 11.67
C LEU A 103 -31.22 47.79 12.47
N ASP A 104 -31.57 46.56 12.87
CA ASP A 104 -32.76 46.23 13.64
C ASP A 104 -32.57 46.59 15.14
N GLU A 105 -31.37 46.43 15.70
CA GLU A 105 -31.03 46.82 17.09
C GLU A 105 -30.90 48.33 17.28
N LYS A 106 -30.75 49.09 16.19
CA LYS A 106 -30.61 50.54 16.20
C LYS A 106 -31.70 51.12 15.31
N GLU A 107 -32.90 51.27 15.87
CA GLU A 107 -33.96 52.08 15.28
C GLU A 107 -33.36 53.37 14.71
N LEU A 108 -33.53 53.57 13.41
CA LEU A 108 -33.10 54.72 12.62
C LEU A 108 -33.84 56.00 13.08
N THR A 109 -33.58 56.50 14.28
CA THR A 109 -34.08 57.81 14.72
C THR A 109 -33.02 58.91 14.65
N THR A 110 -31.75 58.60 14.39
CA THR A 110 -30.70 59.61 14.19
C THR A 110 -29.98 59.41 12.87
N CYS A 111 -30.36 60.25 11.91
CA CYS A 111 -30.07 60.18 10.48
C CYS A 111 -28.61 60.55 10.12
N THR A 112 -27.59 59.83 10.60
CA THR A 112 -26.22 59.98 10.04
C THR A 112 -25.36 58.74 10.24
N VAL A 113 -25.23 57.91 9.19
CA VAL A 113 -24.20 56.85 9.11
C VAL A 113 -22.92 57.48 8.59
N THR A 114 -21.89 57.62 9.45
CA THR A 114 -20.59 58.19 9.07
C THR A 114 -19.63 57.12 8.54
N PRO A 115 -18.78 57.42 7.53
CA PRO A 115 -17.79 56.48 6.99
C PRO A 115 -16.87 55.83 8.04
N ALA A 116 -16.46 56.57 9.07
CA ALA A 116 -15.63 56.06 10.17
C ALA A 116 -16.31 54.94 10.98
N TYR A 117 -17.64 54.91 11.01
CA TYR A 117 -18.41 53.83 11.63
C TYR A 117 -18.35 52.56 10.79
N ILE A 118 -18.40 52.70 9.46
CA ILE A 118 -18.28 51.58 8.52
C ILE A 118 -16.87 50.98 8.58
N ASP A 119 -15.83 51.81 8.62
CA ASP A 119 -14.44 51.32 8.69
C ASP A 119 -14.18 50.52 9.97
N LYS A 120 -14.69 51.00 11.12
CA LYS A 120 -14.59 50.28 12.40
C LYS A 120 -15.33 48.93 12.37
N LEU A 121 -16.45 48.85 11.65
CA LEU A 121 -17.20 47.60 11.45
C LEU A 121 -16.42 46.61 10.59
N PHE A 122 -15.79 47.06 9.51
CA PHE A 122 -14.97 46.20 8.64
C PHE A 122 -13.73 45.65 9.37
N SER A 123 -13.04 46.47 10.17
CA SER A 123 -11.87 46.02 10.94
C SER A 123 -12.21 44.91 11.94
N SER A 124 -13.36 45.02 12.63
CA SER A 124 -13.82 44.00 13.58
C SER A 124 -14.14 42.66 12.91
N ILE A 125 -14.61 42.67 11.66
CA ILE A 125 -14.93 41.45 10.91
C ILE A 125 -13.63 40.74 10.47
N VAL A 126 -12.61 41.50 10.07
CA VAL A 126 -11.32 40.95 9.60
C VAL A 126 -10.52 40.32 10.75
N GLU A 127 -10.59 40.88 11.96
CA GLU A 127 -9.92 40.32 13.14
C GLU A 127 -10.51 38.96 13.56
N CYS A 128 -11.83 38.76 13.48
CA CYS A 128 -12.45 37.46 13.80
C CYS A 128 -12.10 36.34 12.81
N LEU A 129 -11.70 36.66 11.57
CA LEU A 129 -11.37 35.69 10.52
C LEU A 129 -9.90 35.28 10.50
N SER A 130 -9.03 36.00 11.21
CA SER A 130 -7.58 35.82 11.12
C SER A 130 -7.00 34.79 12.09
N ASP A 131 -7.78 34.30 13.06
CA ASP A 131 -7.28 33.51 14.19
C ASP A 131 -7.41 31.98 13.96
N GLY A 132 -6.70 31.48 12.94
CA GLY A 132 -6.75 30.08 12.56
C GLY A 132 -5.46 29.56 11.96
N SER A 133 -4.38 29.45 12.75
CA SER A 133 -3.28 28.51 12.44
C SER A 133 -2.33 28.29 13.64
N VAL A 134 -2.39 27.10 14.24
CA VAL A 134 -1.31 26.56 15.07
C VAL A 134 -0.97 25.16 14.56
N ARG A 135 0.32 24.95 14.23
CA ARG A 135 1.24 24.03 14.93
C ARG A 135 2.20 23.33 13.96
N ALA A 136 3.49 23.47 14.26
CA ALA A 136 4.57 22.70 13.67
C ALA A 136 4.59 21.26 14.24
N GLU A 137 4.90 20.29 13.38
CA GLU A 137 5.18 18.89 13.77
C GLU A 137 6.70 18.62 13.69
N PRO A 138 7.23 17.74 14.56
CA PRO A 138 8.65 17.54 14.76
C PRO A 138 9.27 16.52 13.80
N VAL A 139 10.58 16.63 13.68
CA VAL A 139 11.47 15.74 12.93
C VAL A 139 11.67 14.42 13.68
N ALA A 140 11.48 13.29 13.01
CA ALA A 140 11.79 11.96 13.54
C ALA A 140 13.04 11.36 12.87
N THR A 141 13.99 10.96 13.72
CA THR A 141 15.27 10.31 13.46
C THR A 141 15.09 8.91 12.85
N GLY A 142 15.96 8.53 11.91
CA GLY A 142 15.85 7.28 11.13
C GLY A 142 16.09 5.99 11.93
N PRO A 143 15.52 4.84 11.49
CA PRO A 143 15.69 3.58 12.19
C PRO A 143 17.01 2.89 11.79
N GLN A 144 17.72 2.46 12.82
CA GLN A 144 18.89 1.59 12.78
C GLN A 144 18.42 0.15 12.49
N ARG A 145 19.01 -0.49 11.48
CA ARG A 145 18.73 -1.90 11.10
C ARG A 145 18.92 -2.82 12.30
N SER A 146 17.82 -3.26 12.90
CA SER A 146 17.84 -4.20 14.01
C SER A 146 18.17 -5.60 13.50
N ARG A 147 19.19 -6.22 14.11
CA ARG A 147 19.62 -7.60 13.87
C ARG A 147 18.41 -8.54 13.93
N ARG A 148 18.23 -9.39 12.92
CA ARG A 148 17.14 -10.38 12.80
C ARG A 148 17.13 -11.36 13.97
N GLN A 149 16.46 -11.01 15.07
CA GLN A 149 16.21 -11.92 16.20
C GLN A 149 14.95 -12.73 15.87
N HIS A 150 15.12 -14.00 15.54
CA HIS A 150 14.01 -14.91 15.29
C HIS A 150 13.42 -15.34 16.64
N MET A 151 12.21 -14.90 16.93
CA MET A 151 11.48 -15.33 18.13
C MET A 151 10.88 -16.72 17.89
N LEU A 152 11.26 -17.70 18.72
CA LEU A 152 10.64 -19.02 18.75
C LEU A 152 9.35 -18.97 19.56
N TYR A 153 8.37 -19.77 19.17
CA TYR A 153 7.06 -19.88 19.82
C TYR A 153 6.95 -21.22 20.53
N ALA A 154 6.41 -21.23 21.75
CA ALA A 154 6.16 -22.45 22.50
C ALA A 154 4.67 -22.80 22.43
N TRP A 155 4.34 -23.94 21.81
CA TRP A 155 3.00 -24.52 21.80
C TRP A 155 3.12 -26.04 21.58
N GLY A 156 2.10 -26.82 21.97
CA GLY A 156 2.14 -28.29 21.83
C GLY A 156 3.30 -28.99 22.57
N GLY A 157 3.90 -28.35 23.58
CA GLY A 157 5.05 -28.87 24.31
C GLY A 157 6.38 -28.85 23.54
N ARG A 158 6.45 -28.16 22.40
CA ARG A 158 7.65 -28.02 21.55
C ARG A 158 7.90 -26.55 21.21
N LEU A 159 9.11 -26.26 20.72
CA LEU A 159 9.48 -24.96 20.17
C LEU A 159 9.26 -24.96 18.66
N HIS A 160 8.59 -23.95 18.16
CA HIS A 160 8.19 -23.79 16.77
C HIS A 160 8.67 -22.46 16.22
N LYS A 161 8.89 -22.39 14.89
CA LYS A 161 9.30 -21.15 14.20
C LYS A 161 8.13 -20.18 13.99
N LEU A 162 6.91 -20.69 14.10
CA LEU A 162 5.67 -19.98 13.81
C LEU A 162 4.71 -20.05 15.01
N PRO A 163 3.86 -19.02 15.19
CA PRO A 163 2.79 -19.08 16.19
C PRO A 163 1.75 -20.14 15.81
N GLU A 164 1.09 -20.72 16.81
CA GLU A 164 0.04 -21.74 16.61
C GLU A 164 -1.10 -21.27 15.69
N THR A 165 -1.40 -19.97 15.73
CA THR A 165 -2.45 -19.31 14.93
C THR A 165 -2.05 -18.97 13.50
N PHE A 166 -0.86 -19.41 13.05
CA PHE A 166 -0.37 -19.10 11.71
C PHE A 166 -1.28 -19.68 10.62
N VAL A 167 -1.53 -18.85 9.60
CA VAL A 167 -2.29 -19.22 8.41
C VAL A 167 -1.53 -18.73 7.18
N PHE A 168 -1.35 -19.64 6.21
CA PHE A 168 -0.77 -19.28 4.92
C PHE A 168 -1.62 -18.22 4.22
N PRO A 169 -1.00 -17.16 3.69
CA PRO A 169 -1.72 -16.16 2.92
C PRO A 169 -2.24 -16.76 1.61
N SER A 170 -3.41 -16.29 1.20
CA SER A 170 -3.92 -16.58 -0.14
C SER A 170 -3.27 -15.55 -1.08
N VAL A 171 -2.21 -15.96 -1.79
CA VAL A 171 -1.45 -15.11 -2.72
C VAL A 171 -1.21 -15.79 -4.07
N ASP A 172 -0.88 -14.98 -5.07
CA ASP A 172 -0.46 -15.44 -6.40
C ASP A 172 0.91 -16.14 -6.37
N THR A 173 1.30 -16.76 -7.47
CA THR A 173 2.53 -17.55 -7.55
C THR A 173 3.80 -16.70 -7.39
N ALA A 174 3.80 -15.47 -7.92
CA ALA A 174 4.94 -14.55 -7.82
C ALA A 174 5.19 -14.12 -6.36
N THR A 175 4.15 -13.67 -5.67
CA THR A 175 4.23 -13.29 -4.24
C THR A 175 4.56 -14.51 -3.38
N SER A 176 4.03 -15.69 -3.74
CA SER A 176 4.37 -16.95 -3.06
C SER A 176 5.85 -17.30 -3.20
N TRP A 177 6.43 -17.13 -4.39
CA TRP A 177 7.85 -17.32 -4.66
C TRP A 177 8.70 -16.35 -3.82
N ALA A 178 8.33 -15.08 -3.79
CA ALA A 178 9.00 -14.09 -2.96
C ALA A 178 8.95 -14.46 -1.46
N LEU A 179 7.80 -14.91 -0.95
CA LEU A 179 7.65 -15.37 0.44
C LEU A 179 8.43 -16.66 0.73
N TRP A 180 8.57 -17.54 -0.26
CA TRP A 180 9.35 -18.77 -0.18
C TRP A 180 10.81 -18.51 0.21
N TRP A 181 11.40 -17.49 -0.40
CA TRP A 181 12.82 -17.17 -0.26
C TRP A 181 13.13 -16.11 0.81
N LEU A 182 12.28 -15.09 0.97
CA LEU A 182 12.56 -13.96 1.89
C LEU A 182 11.73 -13.98 3.18
N GLY A 183 10.65 -14.75 3.25
CA GLY A 183 9.73 -14.70 4.40
C GLY A 183 8.98 -13.37 4.48
N LYS A 184 8.43 -13.00 5.64
CA LYS A 184 7.67 -11.74 5.85
C LYS A 184 8.10 -11.04 7.13
N ASN A 185 8.37 -9.74 7.12
CA ASN A 185 8.66 -8.92 8.32
C ASN A 185 9.67 -9.58 9.27
N ASN A 186 10.86 -9.94 8.78
CA ASN A 186 11.90 -10.68 9.52
C ASN A 186 11.52 -12.09 10.03
N LYS A 187 10.39 -12.66 9.57
CA LYS A 187 10.08 -14.07 9.78
C LYS A 187 10.90 -14.96 8.86
N VAL A 188 11.10 -16.20 9.28
CA VAL A 188 11.84 -17.21 8.51
C VAL A 188 11.26 -17.37 7.09
N PRO A 189 12.11 -17.56 6.06
CA PRO A 189 11.67 -17.93 4.72
C PRO A 189 10.76 -19.15 4.73
N TYR A 190 9.72 -19.16 3.90
CA TYR A 190 8.72 -20.22 3.95
C TYR A 190 9.29 -21.59 3.56
N LYS A 191 10.38 -21.63 2.80
CA LYS A 191 11.12 -22.86 2.50
C LYS A 191 11.63 -23.61 3.74
N THR A 192 11.81 -22.91 4.86
CA THR A 192 12.32 -23.46 6.12
C THR A 192 11.21 -23.94 7.06
N ILE A 193 9.94 -23.71 6.71
CA ILE A 193 8.79 -24.14 7.52
C ILE A 193 8.67 -25.65 7.43
N ASP A 194 8.64 -26.31 8.59
CA ASP A 194 8.38 -27.73 8.70
C ASP A 194 6.88 -28.01 8.93
N PRO A 195 6.32 -29.14 8.47
CA PRO A 195 4.99 -29.59 8.89
C PRO A 195 4.77 -29.51 10.41
N ASP A 196 5.79 -29.83 11.22
CA ASP A 196 5.68 -29.73 12.68
C ASP A 196 5.49 -28.29 13.18
N ASP A 197 5.86 -27.27 12.41
CA ASP A 197 5.63 -25.86 12.72
C ASP A 197 4.18 -25.41 12.47
N LEU A 198 3.26 -26.32 12.10
CA LEU A 198 1.89 -25.99 11.71
C LEU A 198 0.86 -26.74 12.55
N ALA A 199 -0.04 -25.99 13.20
CA ALA A 199 -1.02 -26.56 14.13
C ALA A 199 -2.13 -27.39 13.45
N THR A 200 -2.51 -27.07 12.20
CA THR A 200 -3.69 -27.69 11.56
C THR A 200 -3.35 -28.45 10.28
N LYS A 201 -4.01 -29.60 10.07
CA LYS A 201 -3.89 -30.41 8.84
C LYS A 201 -4.18 -29.61 7.56
N LYS A 202 -5.01 -28.57 7.64
CA LYS A 202 -5.27 -27.64 6.53
C LYS A 202 -4.00 -26.90 6.12
N GLN A 203 -3.25 -26.33 7.08
CA GLN A 203 -2.00 -25.63 6.77
C GLN A 203 -0.93 -26.59 6.25
N HIS A 204 -0.87 -27.83 6.76
CA HIS A 204 0.01 -28.88 6.22
C HIS A 204 -0.26 -29.11 4.74
N ARG A 205 -1.53 -29.28 4.36
CA ARG A 205 -1.93 -29.45 2.95
C ARG A 205 -1.49 -28.24 2.12
N ILE A 206 -1.72 -27.02 2.60
CA ILE A 206 -1.31 -25.80 1.87
C ILE A 206 0.22 -25.77 1.69
N LEU A 207 1.01 -26.10 2.71
CA LEU A 207 2.46 -26.20 2.59
C LEU A 207 2.87 -27.25 1.55
N SER A 208 2.18 -28.38 1.47
CA SER A 208 2.44 -29.39 0.43
C SER A 208 2.15 -28.88 -0.99
N GLU A 209 1.10 -28.08 -1.18
CA GLU A 209 0.79 -27.45 -2.48
C GLU A 209 1.86 -26.40 -2.85
N TRP A 210 2.29 -25.59 -1.88
CA TRP A 210 3.39 -24.63 -2.08
C TRP A 210 4.69 -25.35 -2.44
N ARG A 211 5.13 -26.34 -1.64
CA ARG A 211 6.35 -27.13 -1.91
C ARG A 211 6.34 -27.72 -3.32
N TYR A 212 5.19 -28.23 -3.77
CA TYR A 212 5.05 -28.80 -5.10
C TYR A 212 5.37 -27.78 -6.21
N ILE A 213 4.72 -26.61 -6.19
CA ILE A 213 4.96 -25.56 -7.19
C ILE A 213 6.37 -24.99 -7.08
N MET A 214 6.85 -24.70 -5.87
CA MET A 214 8.17 -24.12 -5.66
C MET A 214 9.27 -25.06 -6.14
N ASN A 215 9.10 -26.37 -6.00
CA ASN A 215 10.03 -27.36 -6.55
C ASN A 215 10.02 -27.37 -8.08
N ILE A 216 8.85 -27.29 -8.73
CA ILE A 216 8.76 -27.21 -10.20
C ILE A 216 9.51 -25.97 -10.72
N LEU A 217 9.23 -24.80 -10.12
CA LEU A 217 9.88 -23.55 -10.46
C LEU A 217 11.40 -23.63 -10.24
N TRP A 218 11.83 -24.18 -9.11
CA TRP A 218 13.25 -24.37 -8.80
C TRP A 218 13.97 -25.30 -9.78
N GLN A 219 13.35 -26.43 -10.15
CA GLN A 219 13.95 -27.35 -11.14
C GLN A 219 14.11 -26.69 -12.51
N TYR A 220 13.12 -25.89 -12.91
CA TYR A 220 13.21 -25.12 -14.14
C TYR A 220 14.31 -24.07 -14.07
N TYR A 221 14.41 -23.33 -12.96
CA TYR A 221 15.48 -22.35 -12.71
C TYR A 221 16.88 -22.97 -12.87
N VAL A 222 17.10 -24.12 -12.21
CA VAL A 222 18.36 -24.86 -12.25
C VAL A 222 18.70 -25.31 -13.67
N THR A 223 17.69 -25.76 -14.42
CA THR A 223 17.86 -26.24 -15.80
C THR A 223 18.23 -25.10 -16.74
N GLU A 224 17.51 -23.97 -16.67
CA GLU A 224 17.69 -22.82 -17.55
C GLU A 224 19.01 -22.09 -17.26
N ASN A 225 19.31 -21.82 -15.98
CA ASN A 225 20.51 -21.08 -15.58
C ASN A 225 21.74 -21.98 -15.41
N ARG A 226 21.59 -23.31 -15.54
CA ARG A 226 22.65 -24.32 -15.35
C ARG A 226 23.42 -24.15 -14.04
N THR A 227 22.73 -23.69 -13.00
CA THR A 227 23.30 -23.44 -11.67
C THR A 227 22.53 -24.18 -10.61
N THR A 228 23.24 -24.62 -9.57
CA THR A 228 22.63 -25.17 -8.34
C THR A 228 22.83 -24.23 -7.16
N GLU A 229 23.40 -23.05 -7.40
CA GLU A 229 23.66 -22.07 -6.36
C GLU A 229 22.36 -21.49 -5.82
N PRO A 230 22.26 -21.28 -4.50
CA PRO A 230 21.10 -20.63 -3.90
C PRO A 230 20.91 -19.22 -4.46
N ILE A 231 19.66 -18.87 -4.77
CA ILE A 231 19.30 -17.51 -5.19
C ILE A 231 19.71 -16.52 -4.09
N GLU A 232 20.31 -15.41 -4.50
CA GLU A 232 20.62 -14.31 -3.59
C GLU A 232 19.36 -13.86 -2.86
N SER A 233 19.49 -13.53 -1.57
CA SER A 233 18.35 -13.14 -0.73
C SER A 233 17.98 -11.65 -0.90
N THR A 234 18.04 -11.14 -2.12
CA THR A 234 17.60 -9.79 -2.51
C THR A 234 16.26 -9.86 -3.23
N GLU A 235 15.44 -8.81 -3.14
CA GLU A 235 14.15 -8.78 -3.84
C GLU A 235 14.36 -8.83 -5.34
N GLU A 236 15.36 -8.10 -5.84
CA GLU A 236 15.69 -7.98 -7.25
C GLU A 236 16.07 -9.34 -7.87
N ALA A 237 16.98 -10.08 -7.24
CA ALA A 237 17.41 -11.39 -7.74
C ALA A 237 16.28 -12.42 -7.72
N ILE A 238 15.35 -12.31 -6.77
CA ILE A 238 14.22 -13.24 -6.65
C ILE A 238 13.14 -12.96 -7.69
N VAL A 239 12.90 -11.69 -8.01
CA VAL A 239 12.01 -11.30 -9.12
C VAL A 239 12.60 -11.77 -10.44
N GLU A 240 13.88 -11.53 -10.70
CA GLU A 240 14.57 -11.99 -11.91
C GLU A 240 14.53 -13.53 -12.04
N ALA A 241 14.82 -14.24 -10.94
CA ALA A 241 14.70 -15.70 -10.91
C ALA A 241 13.27 -16.17 -11.17
N PHE A 242 12.26 -15.46 -10.67
CA PHE A 242 10.87 -15.81 -10.93
C PHE A 242 10.52 -15.66 -12.41
N GLU A 243 10.88 -14.53 -13.03
CA GLU A 243 10.62 -14.24 -14.45
C GLU A 243 11.21 -15.33 -15.35
N CYS A 244 12.43 -15.78 -15.07
CA CYS A 244 13.07 -16.91 -15.76
C CYS A 244 12.24 -18.22 -15.66
N THR A 245 11.63 -18.47 -14.50
CA THR A 245 10.88 -19.71 -14.24
C THR A 245 9.42 -19.70 -14.66
N MET A 246 8.89 -18.57 -15.15
CA MET A 246 7.47 -18.45 -15.48
C MET A 246 7.03 -19.49 -16.51
N HIS A 247 7.90 -19.81 -17.47
CA HIS A 247 7.66 -20.82 -18.51
C HIS A 247 7.46 -22.24 -17.98
N ALA A 248 7.93 -22.54 -16.77
CA ALA A 248 7.63 -23.81 -16.10
C ALA A 248 6.12 -24.02 -15.89
N LEU A 249 5.35 -22.93 -15.90
CA LEU A 249 3.93 -22.91 -15.63
C LEU A 249 3.06 -22.75 -16.89
N ASP A 250 3.66 -22.70 -18.08
CA ASP A 250 2.98 -22.71 -19.39
C ASP A 250 1.98 -23.86 -19.60
N PRO A 251 2.14 -25.06 -18.99
CA PRO A 251 1.13 -26.11 -19.10
C PRO A 251 -0.23 -25.74 -18.48
N VAL A 252 -0.31 -24.72 -17.62
CA VAL A 252 -1.58 -24.29 -17.02
C VAL A 252 -2.49 -23.71 -18.10
N PRO A 253 -3.70 -24.25 -18.32
CA PRO A 253 -4.52 -23.80 -19.44
C PRO A 253 -4.98 -22.35 -19.27
N ASP A 254 -4.95 -21.57 -20.33
CA ASP A 254 -5.44 -20.18 -20.32
C ASP A 254 -6.96 -20.06 -20.16
N ARG A 255 -7.69 -21.17 -20.28
CA ARG A 255 -9.15 -21.20 -20.18
C ARG A 255 -9.64 -22.21 -19.17
N THR A 256 -10.64 -21.80 -18.41
CA THR A 256 -11.45 -22.71 -17.60
C THR A 256 -12.24 -23.67 -18.49
N PRO A 257 -12.74 -24.81 -17.96
CA PRO A 257 -13.65 -25.68 -18.69
C PRO A 257 -14.87 -24.94 -19.27
N ASN A 258 -15.30 -23.87 -18.60
CA ASN A 258 -16.40 -22.99 -19.04
C ASN A 258 -15.95 -21.87 -19.98
N LYS A 259 -14.81 -22.02 -20.66
CA LYS A 259 -14.24 -21.09 -21.66
C LYS A 259 -13.92 -19.67 -21.14
N ARG A 260 -13.96 -19.42 -19.83
CA ARG A 260 -13.50 -18.14 -19.25
C ARG A 260 -11.98 -18.08 -19.25
N GLU A 261 -11.43 -16.93 -19.66
CA GLU A 261 -9.99 -16.67 -19.66
C GLU A 261 -9.43 -16.61 -18.23
N ARG A 262 -8.27 -17.21 -18.04
CA ARG A 262 -7.48 -17.17 -16.82
C ARG A 262 -6.39 -16.13 -16.98
N ARG A 263 -6.29 -15.24 -16.00
CA ARG A 263 -5.14 -14.33 -15.88
C ARG A 263 -4.12 -15.01 -15.00
N PHE A 264 -3.10 -15.58 -15.62
CA PHE A 264 -2.11 -16.42 -14.96
C PHE A 264 -1.47 -15.75 -13.73
N GLY A 265 -1.03 -14.49 -13.87
CA GLY A 265 -0.45 -13.70 -12.78
C GLY A 265 -1.41 -13.40 -11.61
N GLN A 266 -2.69 -13.76 -11.71
CA GLN A 266 -3.71 -13.60 -10.66
C GLN A 266 -4.15 -14.95 -10.07
N LEU A 267 -3.60 -16.07 -10.56
CA LEU A 267 -3.92 -17.38 -10.03
C LEU A 267 -3.19 -17.63 -8.71
N MET A 268 -3.94 -18.08 -7.72
CA MET A 268 -3.39 -18.44 -6.42
C MET A 268 -2.49 -19.67 -6.56
N VAL A 269 -1.37 -19.69 -5.84
CA VAL A 269 -0.40 -20.80 -5.93
C VAL A 269 -1.03 -22.18 -5.67
N VAL A 270 -1.99 -22.25 -4.74
CA VAL A 270 -2.74 -23.49 -4.42
C VAL A 270 -3.62 -23.93 -5.60
N THR A 271 -4.20 -22.98 -6.33
CA THR A 271 -5.00 -23.25 -7.53
C THR A 271 -4.10 -23.76 -8.66
N VAL A 272 -2.93 -23.13 -8.86
CA VAL A 272 -1.94 -23.58 -9.84
C VAL A 272 -1.47 -25.00 -9.53
N ALA A 273 -1.14 -25.28 -8.27
CA ALA A 273 -0.74 -26.61 -7.79
C ALA A 273 -1.79 -27.67 -8.11
N ARG A 274 -3.06 -27.38 -7.82
CA ARG A 274 -4.17 -28.28 -8.10
C ARG A 274 -4.32 -28.57 -9.59
N ILE A 275 -4.30 -27.54 -10.44
CA ILE A 275 -4.42 -27.70 -11.90
C ILE A 275 -3.29 -28.59 -12.43
N MET A 276 -2.04 -28.32 -12.02
CA MET A 276 -0.89 -29.10 -12.46
C MET A 276 -0.94 -30.56 -11.99
N ARG A 277 -1.44 -30.82 -10.78
CA ARG A 277 -1.63 -32.19 -10.28
C ARG A 277 -2.74 -32.91 -11.03
N GLU A 278 -3.86 -32.25 -11.32
CA GLU A 278 -4.95 -32.84 -12.12
C GLU A 278 -4.43 -33.21 -13.51
N MET A 279 -3.59 -32.39 -14.14
CA MET A 279 -2.99 -32.70 -15.43
C MET A 279 -1.99 -33.86 -15.38
N ASN A 280 -1.13 -33.90 -14.35
CA ASN A 280 -0.15 -34.97 -14.20
C ASN A 280 -0.78 -36.30 -13.74
N GLY A 281 -1.89 -36.24 -12.99
CA GLY A 281 -2.69 -37.39 -12.58
C GLY A 281 -3.67 -37.88 -13.64
N ALA A 282 -4.03 -37.05 -14.64
CA ALA A 282 -4.84 -37.45 -15.79
C ALA A 282 -4.03 -38.16 -16.90
N LYS A 283 -2.71 -38.31 -16.72
CA LYS A 283 -1.85 -39.16 -17.56
C LYS A 283 -1.78 -40.60 -17.00
N THR A 284 -2.92 -41.29 -16.99
CA THR A 284 -3.03 -42.77 -16.87
C THR A 284 -4.27 -43.19 -17.61
#